data_AF-A0A7K2P2I0-F1
#
_entry.id   AF-A0A7K2P2I0-F1
#
_cell.length_a   1.000
_cell.length_b   1.000
_cell.length_c   1.000
_cell.angle_alpha   90.00
_cell.angle_beta   90.00
_cell.angle_gamma   90.00
#
_symmetry.space_group_name_H-M   'P 1'
#
loop_
_entity.id
_entity.type
_entity.pdbx_description
1 polymer ?
#
loop_
_entity_poly.entity_id
_entity_poly.type
_entity_poly.pdbx_seq_one_letter_code
_entity_poly.pdbx_strand_id
1 'polypeptide(L)'
;MFFTYLRRELRRRRKAALVVASGLALGIALVIVVDSVSSGMSRAQDKVLQSLYGLGTDMTVTKAAEASSGGTAERPRFRFDAQDDGSEEEQSTDRVMVQGFQSLASTTVGKVAGQSGVADAVGGLSLQVVKVSGEFSRGQFQQDGSG
;
A
#
# COMPACT_ATOMS: atom_id res chain seq x y z
N MET A 1 29.80 56.27 -31.63
CA MET A 1 29.91 57.59 -30.97
C MET A 1 29.08 57.70 -29.69
N PHE A 2 27.80 57.28 -29.65
CA PHE A 2 26.92 57.45 -28.47
C PHE A 2 27.35 56.68 -27.20
N PHE A 3 27.60 55.37 -27.29
CA PHE A 3 28.00 54.55 -26.13
C PHE A 3 29.31 54.98 -25.46
N THR A 4 30.26 55.49 -26.25
CA THR A 4 31.53 56.02 -25.75
C THR A 4 31.34 57.30 -24.95
N TYR A 5 30.43 58.20 -25.35
CA TYR A 5 30.10 59.40 -24.58
C TYR A 5 29.27 59.06 -23.34
N LEU A 6 28.27 58.18 -23.45
CA LEU A 6 27.45 57.73 -22.33
C LEU A 6 28.30 57.09 -21.21
N ARG A 7 29.22 56.19 -21.59
CA ARG A 7 30.15 55.55 -20.64
C ARG A 7 31.06 56.57 -19.94
N ARG A 8 31.49 57.61 -20.66
CA ARG A 8 32.36 58.66 -20.12
C ARG A 8 31.61 59.57 -19.15
N GLU A 9 30.35 59.88 -19.44
CA GLU A 9 29.48 60.70 -18.61
C GLU A 9 29.04 59.97 -17.33
N LEU A 10 28.67 58.69 -17.42
CA LEU A 10 28.39 57.84 -16.25
C LEU A 10 29.62 57.68 -15.35
N ARG A 11 30.82 57.62 -15.93
CA ARG A 11 32.09 57.59 -15.17
C ARG A 11 32.45 58.92 -14.52
N ARG A 12 31.85 60.06 -14.91
CA ARG A 12 32.01 61.34 -14.20
C ARG A 12 31.06 61.45 -13.01
N ARG A 13 29.84 60.91 -13.11
CA ARG A 13 28.81 60.93 -12.04
C ARG A 13 28.65 59.60 -11.29
N ARG A 14 29.77 58.91 -11.02
CA ARG A 14 29.75 57.53 -10.48
C ARG A 14 28.97 57.38 -9.17
N LYS A 15 29.08 58.35 -8.26
CA LYS A 15 28.41 58.27 -6.94
C LYS A 15 26.88 58.25 -7.08
N ALA A 16 26.32 59.15 -7.89
CA ALA A 16 24.87 59.20 -8.12
C ALA A 16 24.40 58.02 -8.97
N ALA A 17 25.14 57.67 -10.02
CA ALA A 17 24.79 56.55 -10.90
C ALA A 17 24.78 55.20 -10.16
N LEU A 18 25.72 54.97 -9.24
CA LEU A 18 25.76 53.74 -8.45
C LEU A 18 24.57 53.60 -7.52
N VAL A 19 24.17 54.67 -6.83
CA VAL A 19 23.01 54.65 -5.92
C VAL A 19 21.71 54.36 -6.68
N VAL A 20 21.53 55.00 -7.85
CA VAL A 20 20.35 54.77 -8.70
C VAL A 20 20.37 53.34 -9.25
N ALA A 21 21.52 52.87 -9.75
CA ALA A 21 21.65 51.51 -10.28
C ALA A 21 21.43 50.45 -9.18
N SER A 22 21.93 50.67 -7.96
CA SER A 22 21.71 49.74 -6.85
C SER A 22 20.26 49.70 -6.42
N GLY A 23 19.57 50.84 -6.36
CA GLY A 23 18.14 50.88 -6.03
C GLY A 23 17.30 50.14 -7.07
N LEU A 24 17.58 50.37 -8.35
CA LEU A 24 16.93 49.64 -9.45
C LEU A 24 17.22 48.14 -9.39
N ALA A 25 18.49 47.76 -9.19
CA ALA A 25 18.90 46.36 -9.13
C ALA A 25 18.24 45.62 -7.96
N LEU A 26 18.16 46.24 -6.78
CA LEU A 26 17.48 45.65 -5.62
C LEU A 26 15.98 45.45 -5.88
N GLY A 27 15.31 46.41 -6.51
CA GLY A 27 13.90 46.29 -6.87
C GLY A 27 13.64 45.12 -7.82
N ILE A 28 14.45 45.01 -8.88
CA ILE A 28 14.31 43.92 -9.86
C ILE A 28 14.67 42.58 -9.23
N ALA A 29 15.74 42.51 -8.43
CA ALA A 29 16.16 41.29 -7.75
C ALA A 29 15.07 40.76 -6.83
N LEU A 30 14.41 41.63 -6.06
CA LEU A 30 13.30 41.26 -5.17
C LEU A 30 12.15 40.63 -5.97
N VAL A 31 11.75 41.27 -7.08
CA VAL A 31 10.65 40.78 -7.92
C VAL A 31 10.96 39.39 -8.48
N ILE A 32 12.17 39.17 -8.99
CA ILE A 32 12.61 37.87 -9.51
C ILE A 32 12.58 36.79 -8.43
N VAL A 33 13.06 37.11 -7.22
CA VAL A 33 13.06 36.16 -6.09
C VAL A 33 11.63 35.77 -5.73
N VAL A 34 10.73 36.73 -5.57
CA VAL A 34 9.33 36.46 -5.21
C VAL A 34 8.62 35.63 -6.28
N ASP A 35 8.81 35.96 -7.56
CA ASP A 35 8.23 35.21 -8.68
C ASP A 35 8.79 33.78 -8.76
N SER A 36 10.10 33.61 -8.57
CA SER A 36 10.76 32.31 -8.56
C SER A 36 10.29 31.44 -7.39
N VAL A 37 10.14 32.03 -6.21
CA VAL A 37 9.65 31.32 -5.02
C VAL A 37 8.17 30.95 -5.19
N SER A 38 7.33 31.87 -5.67
CA SER A 38 5.90 31.64 -5.90
C SER A 38 5.66 30.56 -6.96
N SER A 39 6.34 30.65 -8.10
CA SER A 39 6.26 29.64 -9.16
C SER A 39 6.85 28.29 -8.72
N GLY A 40 7.92 28.30 -7.92
CA GLY A 40 8.47 27.10 -7.29
C GLY A 40 7.48 26.43 -6.33
N MET A 41 6.80 27.22 -5.49
CA MET A 41 5.77 26.75 -4.57
C MET A 41 4.59 26.14 -5.33
N SER A 42 4.09 26.81 -6.38
CA SER A 42 3.01 26.28 -7.23
C SER A 42 3.39 24.93 -7.83
N ARG A 43 4.59 24.80 -8.40
CA ARG A 43 5.06 23.52 -8.96
C ARG A 43 5.23 22.43 -7.91
N ALA A 44 5.64 22.79 -6.69
CA ALA A 44 5.72 21.86 -5.58
C ALA A 44 4.34 21.39 -5.13
N GLN A 45 3.36 22.29 -5.08
CA GLN A 45 1.96 21.97 -4.82
C GLN A 45 1.40 21.05 -5.90
N ASP A 46 1.61 21.35 -7.18
CA ASP A 46 1.16 20.52 -8.30
C ASP A 46 1.72 19.10 -8.22
N LYS A 47 3.01 18.96 -7.89
CA LYS A 47 3.62 17.63 -7.68
C LYS A 47 3.02 16.87 -6.50
N VAL A 48 2.76 17.54 -5.39
CA VAL A 48 2.16 16.90 -4.21
C VAL A 48 0.71 16.50 -4.50
N LEU A 49 -0.06 17.38 -5.15
CA LEU A 49 -1.44 17.11 -5.55
C LEU A 49 -1.53 16.01 -6.61
N GLN A 50 -0.55 15.91 -7.52
CA GLN A 50 -0.42 14.76 -8.43
C GLN A 50 -0.10 13.46 -7.69
N SER A 51 0.77 13.49 -6.68
CA SER A 51 1.02 12.31 -5.83
C SER A 51 -0.24 11.87 -5.06
N LEU A 52 -1.19 12.79 -4.80
CA LEU A 52 -2.51 12.45 -4.26
C LEU A 52 -3.47 11.91 -5.34
N TYR A 53 -3.26 12.19 -6.62
CA TYR A 53 -4.13 11.75 -7.73
C TYR A 53 -4.08 10.23 -7.96
N GLY A 54 -3.12 9.53 -7.36
CA GLY A 54 -3.04 8.06 -7.32
C GLY A 54 -3.37 7.44 -5.95
N LEU A 55 -3.68 8.25 -4.94
CA LEU A 55 -4.07 7.74 -3.62
C LEU A 55 -5.57 7.45 -3.61
N GLY A 56 -5.93 6.17 -3.53
CA GLY A 56 -7.33 5.74 -3.44
C GLY A 56 -8.00 5.44 -4.79
N THR A 57 -7.25 5.36 -5.89
CA THR A 57 -7.75 4.79 -7.17
C THR A 57 -7.82 3.27 -7.14
N ASP A 58 -7.33 2.64 -6.08
CA ASP A 58 -7.36 1.19 -5.91
C ASP A 58 -8.80 0.74 -5.61
N MET A 59 -9.25 -0.27 -6.34
CA MET A 59 -10.54 -0.92 -6.11
C MET A 59 -10.33 -2.36 -5.66
N THR A 60 -11.00 -2.76 -4.59
CA THR A 60 -11.00 -4.15 -4.12
C THR A 60 -12.19 -4.89 -4.74
N VAL A 61 -11.91 -5.99 -5.45
CA VAL A 61 -12.93 -6.89 -6.01
C VAL A 61 -13.03 -8.14 -5.15
N THR A 62 -14.16 -8.34 -4.49
CA THR A 62 -14.46 -9.53 -3.70
C THR A 62 -15.82 -10.11 -4.07
N LYS A 63 -15.98 -11.41 -3.85
CA LYS A 63 -17.28 -12.09 -3.96
C LYS A 63 -17.71 -12.56 -2.57
N ALA A 64 -18.92 -12.17 -2.16
CA ALA A 64 -19.50 -12.67 -0.91
C ALA A 64 -19.61 -14.20 -0.96
N ALA A 65 -19.28 -14.86 0.16
CA ALA A 65 -19.50 -16.29 0.28
C ALA A 65 -21.00 -16.59 0.25
N GLU A 66 -21.39 -17.59 -0.55
CA GLU A 66 -22.78 -18.03 -0.59
C GLU A 66 -23.15 -18.70 0.75
N ALA A 67 -24.34 -18.41 1.27
CA ALA A 67 -24.84 -19.08 2.46
C ALA A 67 -24.96 -20.58 2.16
N SER A 68 -24.42 -21.42 3.04
CA SER A 68 -24.48 -22.88 2.92
C SER A 68 -25.94 -23.33 2.81
N SER A 69 -26.39 -23.61 1.60
CA SER A 69 -27.74 -24.08 1.32
C SER A 69 -27.84 -25.57 1.65
N GLY A 70 -28.35 -25.87 2.86
CA GLY A 70 -28.81 -27.21 3.19
C GLY A 70 -27.70 -28.26 3.30
N GLY A 71 -27.05 -28.32 4.46
CA GLY A 71 -26.10 -29.36 4.82
C GLY A 71 -25.24 -28.86 5.95
N THR A 72 -25.07 -29.68 6.99
CA THR A 72 -24.17 -29.43 8.13
C THR A 72 -22.90 -28.75 7.64
N ALA A 73 -22.70 -27.47 7.99
CA ALA A 73 -21.45 -26.78 7.67
C ALA A 73 -20.32 -27.70 8.14
N GLU A 74 -19.51 -28.20 7.20
CA GLU A 74 -18.56 -29.28 7.47
C GLU A 74 -17.50 -28.72 8.42
N ARG A 75 -17.75 -28.90 9.73
CA ARG A 75 -16.85 -28.42 10.77
C ARG A 75 -15.47 -29.01 10.50
N PRO A 76 -14.39 -28.23 10.69
CA PRO A 76 -13.05 -28.74 10.51
C PRO A 76 -12.87 -29.99 11.37
N ARG A 77 -12.73 -31.15 10.72
CA ARG A 77 -12.45 -32.42 11.38
C ARG A 77 -10.97 -32.75 11.20
N PHE A 78 -10.33 -33.04 12.31
CA PHE A 78 -8.98 -33.59 12.35
C PHE A 78 -9.09 -35.08 12.64
N ARG A 79 -8.27 -35.89 11.97
CA ARG A 79 -8.22 -37.33 12.17
C ARG A 79 -6.80 -37.66 12.64
N PHE A 80 -6.73 -38.26 13.83
CA PHE A 80 -5.50 -38.73 14.44
C PHE A 80 -5.71 -40.20 14.77
N ASP A 81 -4.69 -41.01 14.53
CA ASP A 81 -4.72 -42.43 14.82
C ASP A 81 -4.27 -42.61 16.27
N ALA A 82 -5.17 -43.09 17.13
CA ALA A 82 -4.87 -43.25 18.55
C ALA A 82 -3.89 -44.41 18.78
N GLN A 83 -2.70 -44.07 19.27
CA GLN A 83 -1.62 -45.00 19.52
C GLN A 83 -1.73 -45.64 20.92
N ASP A 84 -0.98 -46.72 21.14
CA ASP A 84 -0.97 -47.41 22.42
C ASP A 84 -0.32 -46.56 23.54
N ASP A 85 -0.56 -46.95 24.79
CA ASP A 85 -0.14 -46.19 25.97
C ASP A 85 1.39 -46.20 26.12
N GLY A 86 2.01 -45.02 26.27
CA GLY A 86 3.47 -44.83 26.34
C GLY A 86 4.17 -44.60 25.00
N SER A 87 3.46 -44.06 24.00
CA SER A 87 3.89 -44.03 22.62
C SER A 87 4.94 -42.98 22.22
N GLU A 88 4.99 -41.75 22.70
CA GLU A 88 5.90 -40.67 22.20
C GLU A 88 5.81 -40.30 20.69
N GLU A 89 5.15 -41.08 19.82
CA GLU A 89 4.97 -40.72 18.41
C GLU A 89 4.08 -39.47 18.23
N GLU A 90 4.68 -38.38 17.76
CA GLU A 90 3.96 -37.15 17.45
C GLU A 90 3.22 -37.24 16.11
N GLN A 91 1.94 -36.87 16.13
CA GLN A 91 1.14 -36.72 14.92
C GLN A 91 0.78 -35.25 14.70
N SER A 92 0.66 -34.85 13.43
CA SER A 92 0.24 -33.51 13.07
C SER A 92 -0.63 -33.50 11.82
N THR A 93 -1.64 -32.64 11.81
CA THR A 93 -2.51 -32.40 10.66
C THR A 93 -2.82 -30.92 10.52
N ASP A 94 -2.71 -30.43 9.29
CA ASP A 94 -2.97 -29.05 8.92
C ASP A 94 -4.24 -28.95 8.06
N ARG A 95 -5.08 -27.96 8.35
CA ARG A 95 -6.28 -27.64 7.57
C ARG A 95 -6.17 -26.22 7.07
N VAL A 96 -6.20 -26.05 5.75
CA VAL A 96 -6.19 -24.74 5.08
C VAL A 96 -7.61 -24.38 4.67
N MET A 97 -8.07 -23.19 5.06
CA MET A 97 -9.43 -22.71 4.80
C MET A 97 -9.39 -21.27 4.30
N VAL A 98 -10.32 -20.92 3.41
CA VAL A 98 -10.47 -19.55 2.92
C VAL A 98 -11.22 -18.74 3.98
N GLN A 99 -10.73 -17.52 4.27
CA GLN A 99 -11.34 -16.66 5.29
C GLN A 99 -12.18 -15.55 4.65
N GLY A 100 -13.43 -15.40 5.11
CA GLY A 100 -14.30 -14.26 4.78
C GLY A 100 -15.03 -14.36 3.44
N PHE A 101 -14.32 -14.19 2.32
CA PHE A 101 -14.91 -14.09 0.98
C PHE A 101 -14.76 -15.40 0.19
N GLN A 102 -15.61 -15.59 -0.83
CA GLN A 102 -15.43 -16.67 -1.79
C GLN A 102 -14.16 -16.43 -2.62
N SER A 103 -13.40 -17.50 -2.88
CA SER A 103 -12.25 -17.41 -3.79
C SER A 103 -12.71 -17.08 -5.21
N LEU A 104 -11.95 -16.20 -5.87
CA LEU A 104 -12.13 -15.86 -7.28
C LEU A 104 -11.11 -16.63 -8.12
N ALA A 105 -11.52 -17.07 -9.31
CA ALA A 105 -10.59 -17.66 -10.26
C ALA A 105 -9.52 -16.63 -10.67
N SER A 106 -8.29 -17.10 -10.92
CA SER A 106 -7.19 -16.24 -11.40
C SER A 106 -7.53 -15.53 -12.72
N THR A 107 -8.38 -16.14 -13.55
CA THR A 107 -8.90 -15.53 -14.79
C THR A 107 -9.72 -14.27 -14.54
N THR A 108 -10.30 -14.10 -13.35
CA THR A 108 -10.99 -12.87 -12.95
C THR A 108 -10.00 -11.70 -12.84
N VAL A 109 -8.78 -11.92 -12.35
CA VAL A 109 -7.74 -10.88 -12.31
C VAL A 109 -7.42 -10.40 -13.72
N GLY A 110 -7.28 -11.31 -14.68
CA GLY A 110 -7.09 -10.96 -16.10
C GLY A 110 -8.26 -10.17 -16.70
N LYS A 111 -9.50 -10.48 -16.31
CA LYS A 111 -10.69 -9.71 -16.73
C LYS A 111 -10.71 -8.29 -16.15
N VAL A 112 -10.25 -8.12 -14.90
CA VAL A 112 -10.13 -6.81 -14.24
C VAL A 112 -9.01 -6.00 -14.87
N ALA A 113 -7.84 -6.61 -15.11
CA ALA A 113 -6.71 -5.98 -15.80
C ALA A 113 -7.10 -5.47 -17.20
N GLY A 114 -8.00 -6.16 -17.89
CA GLY A 114 -8.49 -5.76 -19.21
C GLY A 114 -9.55 -4.65 -19.21
N GLN A 115 -10.01 -4.14 -18.05
CA GLN A 115 -10.98 -3.05 -18.01
C GLN A 115 -10.34 -1.70 -18.37
N SER A 116 -11.12 -0.85 -19.04
CA SER A 116 -10.68 0.51 -19.36
C SER A 116 -10.39 1.30 -18.08
N GLY A 117 -9.22 1.92 -18.01
CA GLY A 117 -8.79 2.73 -16.88
C GLY A 117 -8.12 1.94 -15.74
N VAL A 118 -7.99 0.62 -15.85
CA VAL A 118 -7.18 -0.18 -14.91
C VAL A 118 -5.73 -0.18 -15.41
N ALA A 119 -4.83 0.39 -14.60
CA ALA A 119 -3.41 0.45 -14.92
C ALA A 119 -2.69 -0.87 -14.62
N ASP A 120 -3.05 -1.53 -13.51
CA ASP A 120 -2.52 -2.83 -13.08
C ASP A 120 -3.56 -3.56 -12.22
N ALA A 121 -3.46 -4.89 -12.13
CA ALA A 121 -4.33 -5.70 -11.28
C ALA A 121 -3.57 -6.87 -10.64
N VAL A 122 -3.74 -7.02 -9.33
CA VAL A 122 -3.11 -8.08 -8.53
C VAL A 122 -4.17 -8.95 -7.85
N GLY A 123 -3.90 -10.25 -7.77
CA GLY A 123 -4.74 -11.21 -7.04
C GLY A 123 -4.09 -11.58 -5.71
N GLY A 124 -4.87 -11.52 -4.62
CA GLY A 124 -4.46 -11.97 -3.29
C GLY A 124 -5.36 -13.08 -2.77
N LEU A 125 -4.80 -14.02 -2.01
CA LEU A 125 -5.54 -15.08 -1.35
C LEU A 125 -5.24 -15.04 0.16
N SER A 126 -6.28 -14.83 0.97
CA SER A 126 -6.19 -14.90 2.42
C SER A 126 -6.67 -16.26 2.89
N LEU A 127 -5.77 -16.99 3.56
CA LEU A 127 -6.02 -18.34 4.06
C LEU A 127 -5.76 -18.38 5.55
N GLN A 128 -6.61 -19.12 6.25
CA GLN A 128 -6.38 -19.53 7.63
C GLN A 128 -5.87 -20.97 7.63
N VAL A 129 -4.73 -21.18 8.27
CA VAL A 129 -4.19 -22.53 8.53
C VAL A 129 -4.44 -22.86 9.98
N VAL A 130 -5.17 -23.94 10.24
CA VAL A 130 -5.31 -24.52 11.57
C VAL A 130 -4.47 -25.78 11.61
N LYS A 131 -3.44 -25.76 12.45
CA LYS A 131 -2.55 -26.88 12.70
C LYS A 131 -2.87 -27.48 14.07
N VAL A 132 -3.00 -28.79 14.11
CA VAL A 132 -3.09 -29.55 15.34
C VAL A 132 -1.94 -30.54 15.36
N SER A 133 -1.22 -30.60 16.47
CA SER A 133 -0.06 -31.48 16.67
C SER A 133 0.01 -31.96 18.11
N GLY A 134 0.42 -33.20 18.30
CA GLY A 134 0.63 -33.80 19.61
C GLY A 134 0.69 -35.32 19.55
N GLU A 135 0.89 -35.94 20.70
CA GLU A 135 0.72 -37.37 20.89
C GLU A 135 -0.76 -37.68 21.19
N PHE A 136 -1.32 -38.68 20.52
CA PHE A 136 -2.72 -39.07 20.68
C PHE A 136 -2.80 -40.53 21.11
N SER A 137 -3.11 -40.79 22.38
CA SER A 137 -3.25 -42.14 22.93
C SER A 137 -4.71 -42.59 23.01
N ARG A 138 -4.94 -43.91 23.01
CA ARG A 138 -6.29 -44.50 23.12
C ARG A 138 -6.86 -44.26 24.52
N GLY A 139 -8.05 -43.67 24.60
CA GLY A 139 -8.74 -43.43 25.88
C GLY A 139 -9.04 -44.74 26.64
N GLN A 140 -8.76 -44.76 27.94
CA GLN A 140 -9.07 -45.86 28.84
C GLN A 140 -10.40 -45.60 29.56
N PHE A 141 -11.25 -46.62 29.67
CA PHE A 141 -12.48 -46.55 30.48
C PHE A 141 -12.19 -47.14 31.87
N GLN A 142 -12.13 -46.31 32.91
CA GLN A 142 -12.17 -46.80 34.29
C GLN A 142 -13.63 -47.03 34.70
N GLN A 143 -14.02 -48.30 34.86
CA GLN A 143 -15.26 -48.67 35.53
C GLN A 143 -14.96 -48.79 37.02
N ASP A 144 -15.32 -47.77 37.80
CA ASP A 144 -15.26 -47.84 39.27
C ASP A 144 -16.26 -48.89 39.76
N GLY A 145 -15.75 -50.10 39.97
CA GLY A 145 -16.48 -51.21 40.55
C GLY A 145 -16.57 -51.07 42.06
N SER A 146 -17.53 -50.28 42.56
CA SER A 146 -18.02 -50.42 43.93
C SER A 146 -19.36 -51.16 43.90
N GLY A 147 -19.29 -52.49 44.00
CA GLY A 147 -20.40 -53.37 44.36
C GLY A 147 -20.13 -54.00 45.71
#